data_AF-A0A1S6JJ96-F1
#
_entry.id   AF-A0A1S6JJ96-F1
#
_cell.length_a   1.000
_cell.length_b   1.000
_cell.length_c   1.000
_cell.angle_alpha   90.00
_cell.angle_beta   90.00
_cell.angle_gamma   90.00
#
_symmetry.space_group_name_H-M   'P 1'
#
loop_
_entity.id
_entity.type
_entity.pdbx_description
1 polymer ?
#
loop_
_entity_poly.entity_id
_entity_poly.type
_entity_poly.pdbx_seq_one_letter_code
_entity_poly.pdbx_strand_id
1 'polypeptide(L)' 'MDEGALAEDPTGELQRILRYWGGNLKHYAMRPGDGSVVYDSAYREVGRWSVEGRAD' A
#
# COMPACT_ATOMS: atom_id res chain seq x y z
N MET A 1 -4.30 22.92 -6.52
CA MET A 1 -3.40 21.94 -5.89
C MET A 1 -3.76 20.62 -6.51
N ASP A 2 -2.79 19.85 -7.00
CA ASP A 2 -3.05 18.45 -7.39
C ASP A 2 -3.28 17.68 -6.09
N GLU A 3 -4.53 17.26 -5.86
CA GLU A 3 -4.95 16.58 -4.63
C GLU A 3 -4.54 15.10 -4.62
N GLY A 4 -3.88 14.61 -5.69
CA GLY A 4 -3.43 13.24 -5.85
C GLY A 4 -4.52 12.32 -6.42
N ALA A 5 -4.10 11.19 -7.02
CA ALA A 5 -5.03 10.28 -7.71
C ALA A 5 -6.05 9.66 -6.73
N LEU A 6 -5.67 9.53 -5.46
CA LEU A 6 -6.55 9.05 -4.39
C LEU A 6 -7.69 10.03 -4.07
N ALA A 7 -7.48 11.34 -4.21
CA ALA A 7 -8.55 12.31 -3.96
C ALA A 7 -9.55 12.39 -5.12
N GLU A 8 -9.09 12.18 -6.35
CA GLU A 8 -9.91 12.22 -7.57
C GLU A 8 -10.88 11.02 -7.68
N ASP A 9 -10.40 9.81 -7.45
CA ASP A 9 -11.21 8.58 -7.42
C ASP A 9 -10.74 7.65 -6.29
N PRO A 10 -11.20 7.87 -5.04
CA PRO A 10 -10.73 7.10 -3.90
C PRO A 10 -10.92 5.58 -4.05
N THR A 11 -12.04 5.16 -4.66
CA THR A 11 -12.37 3.74 -4.77
C THR A 11 -11.55 3.06 -5.88
N GLY A 12 -11.52 3.67 -7.07
CA GLY A 12 -10.74 3.13 -8.18
C GLY A 12 -9.25 3.16 -7.92
N GLU A 13 -8.76 4.19 -7.21
CA GLU A 13 -7.36 4.28 -6.80
C GLU A 13 -7.01 3.20 -5.77
N LEU A 14 -7.82 3.06 -4.70
CA LEU A 14 -7.58 2.03 -3.69
C LEU A 14 -7.61 0.62 -4.28
N GLN A 15 -8.55 0.34 -5.20
CA GLN A 15 -8.60 -0.94 -5.89
C GLN A 15 -7.30 -1.21 -6.67
N ARG A 16 -6.78 -0.21 -7.38
CA ARG A 16 -5.55 -0.32 -8.16
C ARG A 16 -4.33 -0.53 -7.27
N ILE A 17 -4.23 0.26 -6.19
CA ILE A 17 -3.21 0.14 -5.16
C ILE A 17 -3.19 -1.30 -4.62
N LEU A 18 -4.32 -1.81 -4.14
CA LEU A 18 -4.40 -3.14 -3.54
C LEU A 18 -4.07 -4.25 -4.53
N ARG A 19 -4.48 -4.12 -5.80
CA ARG A 19 -4.16 -5.09 -6.86
C ARG A 19 -2.66 -5.21 -7.08
N TYR A 20 -1.95 -4.09 -7.23
CA TYR A 20 -0.51 -4.12 -7.48
C TYR A 20 0.30 -4.45 -6.24
N TRP A 21 -0.07 -3.86 -5.10
CA TRP A 21 0.53 -4.18 -3.81
C TRP A 21 0.39 -5.67 -3.47
N GLY A 22 -0.82 -6.24 -3.61
CA GLY A 22 -1.08 -7.65 -3.33
C GLY A 22 -0.23 -8.59 -4.19
N GLY A 23 0.01 -8.21 -5.46
CA GLY A 23 0.92 -8.94 -6.36
C GLY A 23 2.39 -8.93 -5.92
N ASN A 24 2.80 -7.94 -5.12
CA ASN A 24 4.16 -7.81 -4.60
C ASN A 24 4.40 -8.63 -3.31
N LEU A 25 3.36 -9.15 -2.65
CA LEU A 25 3.50 -9.88 -1.37
C LEU A 25 4.47 -11.06 -1.44
N LYS A 26 4.56 -11.72 -2.61
CA LYS A 26 5.52 -12.81 -2.87
C LYS A 26 7.00 -12.45 -2.68
N HIS A 27 7.32 -11.15 -2.56
CA HIS A 27 8.68 -10.65 -2.35
C HIS A 27 9.00 -10.40 -0.87
N TYR A 28 8.03 -10.55 0.04
CA TYR A 28 8.23 -10.29 1.48
C TYR A 28 8.23 -11.60 2.27
N ALA A 29 9.01 -11.64 3.36
CA ALA A 29 9.03 -12.78 4.28
C ALA A 29 7.77 -12.85 5.16
N MET A 30 6.98 -11.77 5.21
CA MET A 30 5.72 -11.66 5.95
C MET A 30 5.88 -11.94 7.45
N ARG A 31 6.97 -11.45 8.04
CA ARG A 31 7.25 -11.51 9.48
C ARG A 31 6.73 -10.28 10.20
N PRO A 32 6.42 -10.35 11.51
CA PRO A 32 6.07 -9.16 12.29
C PRO A 32 7.11 -8.05 12.12
N GLY A 33 6.64 -6.84 11.80
CA GLY A 33 7.48 -5.68 11.50
C GLY A 33 7.79 -5.47 10.02
N ASP A 34 7.65 -6.50 9.17
CA ASP A 34 7.76 -6.33 7.71
C ASP A 34 6.69 -5.37 7.21
N GLY A 35 7.02 -4.56 6.20
CA GLY A 35 6.12 -3.56 5.67
C GLY A 35 6.74 -2.77 4.53
N SER A 36 5.95 -1.93 3.88
CA SER A 36 6.43 -1.03 2.82
C SER A 36 5.52 0.17 2.66
N VAL A 37 6.06 1.23 2.08
CA VAL A 37 5.28 2.41 1.68
C VAL A 37 4.32 2.02 0.57
N VAL A 38 3.13 2.60 0.61
CA VAL A 38 2.08 2.46 -0.38
C VAL A 38 2.01 3.75 -1.18
N TYR A 39 2.02 3.62 -2.50
CA TYR A 39 1.97 4.75 -3.43
C TYR A 39 0.69 4.70 -4.25
N ASP A 40 0.13 5.88 -4.57
CA ASP A 40 -0.86 6.01 -5.63
C ASP A 40 -0.20 5.87 -7.01
N SER A 41 -1.01 5.90 -8.05
CA SER A 41 -0.59 5.80 -9.45
C SER A 41 0.18 7.01 -9.96
N ALA A 42 0.15 8.13 -9.25
CA ALA A 42 1.01 9.29 -9.48
C ALA A 42 2.34 9.20 -8.70
N TYR A 43 2.64 8.03 -8.10
CA TYR A 43 3.81 7.78 -7.25
C TYR A 43 3.89 8.67 -6.01
N ARG A 44 2.74 9.12 -5.49
CA ARG A 44 2.67 9.83 -4.21
C ARG A 44 2.48 8.84 -3.08
N GLU A 45 3.23 9.03 -2.00
CA GLU A 45 3.02 8.25 -0.78
C GLU A 45 1.62 8.54 -0.21
N VAL A 46 0.84 7.49 -0.02
CA VAL A 46 -0.52 7.56 0.53
C VAL A 46 -0.69 6.75 1.79
N GLY A 47 0.37 6.06 2.24
CA GLY A 47 0.38 5.35 3.50
C GLY A 47 1.47 4.30 3.57
N ARG A 48 1.37 3.44 4.57
CA ARG A 48 2.27 2.32 4.82
C ARG A 48 1.47 1.13 5.33
N TRP A 49 1.86 -0.07 4.93
CA TRP A 49 1.37 -1.29 5.56
C TRP A 49 2.48 -1.91 6.42
N SER A 50 2.08 -2.67 7.43
CA SER A 50 2.99 -3.53 8.20
C SER A 50 2.30 -4.81 8.63
N VAL A 51 3.05 -5.91 8.72
CA VAL A 51 2.60 -7.13 9.40
C VAL A 51 2.69 -6.89 10.90
N GLU A 52 1.56 -6.98 11.57
CA GLU A 52 1.51 -7.04 13.03
C GLU A 52 1.62 -8.49 13.51
N GLY A 53 2.23 -8.68 14.67
CA GLY A 53 2.24 -9.96 15.36
C GLY A 53 2.68 -9.77 16.80
N ARG A 54 2.16 -10.61 17.71
CA ARG A 54 2.76 -10.77 19.03
C ARG A 54 3.87 -11.79 18.93
N ALA A 55 5.04 -11.46 19.46
CA ALA A 55 6.00 -12.47 19.87
C ALA A 55 5.44 -13.09 21.15
N ASP A 56 5.22 -14.40 21.15
CA ASP A 56 5.00 -15.15 22.39
C ASP A 56 6.29 -15.18 23.22
#